data_AF-A0AAE5CND7-F1
#
_entry.id   AF-A0AAE5CND7-F1
#
_cell.length_a   1.000
_cell.length_b   1.000
_cell.length_c   1.000
_cell.angle_alpha   90.00
_cell.angle_beta   90.00
_cell.angle_gamma   90.00
#
_symmetry.space_group_name_H-M   'P 1'
#
loop_
_entity.id
_entity.type
_entity.pdbx_description
1 polymer ?
#
loop_
_entity_poly.entity_id
_entity_poly.type
_entity_poly.pdbx_seq_one_letter_code
_entity_poly.pdbx_strand_id
1 'polypeptide(L)'
;MAKLPTILSLAQQLDRGQIYAGQIKGLRELLSDPQGVWYRFTKSLLEEVDPRCLRRLVECLVFNATLDGRATAREVEKKYNCNVPWAILMDPTSACNLNCTGCWAAQYGRRNSLSLDTLDSVINQGKELGIHFYIYSGGEPLVRKDDLIHLSEKHDDCYFMAFTNGTLVDDEFCKELARVGNFALA
;
A
#
# COMPACT_ATOMS: atom_id res chain seq x y z
N MET A 1 -2.42 9.78 21.38
CA MET A 1 -3.88 10.07 21.46
C MET A 1 -4.24 11.56 21.50
N ALA A 2 -3.51 12.44 22.20
CA ALA A 2 -3.89 13.86 22.35
C ALA A 2 -4.12 14.65 21.05
N LYS A 3 -3.41 14.33 19.95
CA LYS A 3 -3.54 15.00 18.65
C LYS A 3 -4.63 14.40 17.74
N LEU A 4 -5.28 13.31 18.15
CA LEU A 4 -6.25 12.59 17.33
C LEU A 4 -7.44 13.47 16.87
N PRO A 5 -8.04 14.33 17.73
CA PRO A 5 -9.11 15.22 17.28
C PRO A 5 -8.66 16.18 16.18
N THR A 6 -7.43 16.70 16.28
CA THR A 6 -6.83 17.59 15.27
C THR A 6 -6.59 16.85 13.96
N ILE A 7 -6.08 15.61 14.02
CA ILE A 7 -5.85 14.78 12.82
C ILE A 7 -7.17 14.47 12.11
N LEU A 8 -8.22 14.08 12.84
CA LEU A 8 -9.53 13.79 12.25
C LEU A 8 -10.18 15.05 11.66
N SER A 9 -9.96 16.20 12.27
CA SER A 9 -10.46 17.48 11.75
C SER A 9 -9.74 17.87 10.46
N LEU A 10 -8.41 17.69 10.41
CA LEU A 10 -7.62 17.92 9.20
C LEU A 10 -8.04 16.97 8.07
N ALA A 11 -8.24 15.69 8.36
CA ALA A 11 -8.75 14.73 7.38
C ALA A 11 -10.11 15.16 6.79
N GLN A 12 -11.01 15.69 7.62
CA GLN A 12 -12.31 16.19 7.17
C GLN A 12 -12.20 17.43 6.27
N GLN A 13 -11.20 18.29 6.49
CA GLN A 13 -10.90 19.44 5.64
C GLN A 13 -10.28 19.03 4.30
N LEU A 14 -9.47 17.96 4.30
CA LEU A 14 -8.80 17.43 3.11
C LEU A 14 -9.72 16.54 2.25
N ASP A 15 -10.81 16.02 2.81
CA ASP A 15 -11.88 15.31 2.09
C ASP A 15 -12.70 16.25 1.19
N ARG A 16 -12.10 16.63 0.06
CA ARG A 16 -12.69 17.49 -0.97
C ARG A 16 -13.93 16.80 -1.55
N GLY A 17 -15.10 17.38 -1.30
CA GLY A 17 -16.39 16.82 -1.73
C GLY A 17 -17.09 15.95 -0.68
N GLN A 18 -16.58 15.90 0.57
CA GLN A 18 -17.21 15.21 1.71
C GLN A 18 -17.54 13.73 1.43
N ILE A 19 -16.66 13.07 0.68
CA ILE A 19 -16.85 11.68 0.23
C ILE A 19 -16.73 10.71 1.40
N TYR A 20 -15.84 11.01 2.33
CA TYR A 20 -15.46 10.19 3.47
C TYR A 20 -15.96 10.74 4.81
N ALA A 21 -16.83 11.75 4.80
CA ALA A 21 -17.35 12.39 6.01
C ALA A 21 -18.01 11.40 6.98
N GLY A 22 -18.73 10.40 6.46
CA GLY A 22 -19.35 9.34 7.26
C GLY A 22 -18.33 8.45 7.96
N GLN A 23 -17.28 8.05 7.24
CA GLN A 23 -16.19 7.23 7.75
C GLN A 23 -15.38 7.97 8.82
N ILE A 24 -15.08 9.27 8.58
CA ILE A 24 -14.37 10.11 9.56
C ILE A 24 -15.20 10.28 10.84
N LYS A 25 -16.52 10.47 10.72
CA LYS A 25 -17.42 10.52 11.87
C LYS A 25 -17.44 9.20 12.64
N GLY A 26 -17.59 8.08 11.95
CA GLY A 26 -17.57 6.76 12.57
C GLY A 26 -16.25 6.49 13.31
N LEU A 27 -15.11 6.85 12.71
CA LEU A 27 -13.81 6.73 13.35
C LEU A 27 -13.72 7.59 14.63
N ARG A 28 -14.28 8.80 14.61
CA ARG A 28 -14.32 9.67 15.80
C ARG A 28 -15.14 9.04 16.93
N GLU A 29 -16.27 8.43 16.61
CA GLU A 29 -17.13 7.76 17.59
C GLU A 29 -16.45 6.53 18.18
N LEU A 30 -15.85 5.67 17.34
CA LEU A 30 -15.12 4.48 17.78
C LEU A 30 -13.93 4.79 18.72
N LEU A 31 -13.31 5.96 18.54
CA LEU A 31 -12.17 6.41 19.34
C LEU A 31 -12.55 7.36 20.48
N SER A 32 -13.85 7.53 20.75
CA SER A 32 -14.34 8.43 21.80
C SER A 32 -14.30 7.81 23.20
N ASP A 33 -14.41 6.48 23.31
CA ASP A 33 -14.37 5.74 24.57
C ASP A 33 -12.94 5.24 24.88
N PRO A 34 -12.26 5.78 25.90
CA PRO A 34 -10.92 5.34 26.29
C PRO A 34 -10.82 3.88 26.73
N GLN A 35 -11.94 3.28 27.17
CA GLN A 35 -12.01 1.86 27.55
C GLN A 35 -12.40 0.95 26.36
N GLY A 36 -12.78 1.55 25.23
CA GLY A 36 -13.16 0.87 24.01
C GLY A 36 -11.99 0.09 23.39
N VAL A 37 -12.32 -1.04 22.76
CA VAL A 37 -11.34 -1.91 22.08
C VAL A 37 -10.56 -1.14 21.01
N TRP A 38 -11.24 -0.32 20.22
CA TRP A 38 -10.63 0.46 19.14
C TRP A 38 -9.72 1.59 19.62
N TYR A 39 -10.07 2.23 20.75
CA TYR A 39 -9.19 3.21 21.38
C TYR A 39 -7.89 2.57 21.86
N ARG A 40 -7.98 1.45 22.58
CA ARG A 40 -6.80 0.71 23.06
C ARG A 40 -5.95 0.20 21.90
N PHE A 41 -6.58 -0.38 20.88
CA PHE A 41 -5.88 -0.82 19.67
C PHE A 41 -5.13 0.32 18.99
N THR A 42 -5.80 1.45 18.76
CA THR A 42 -5.18 2.63 18.13
C THR A 42 -4.06 3.20 18.98
N LYS A 43 -4.24 3.21 20.31
CA LYS A 43 -3.20 3.66 21.25
C LYS A 43 -1.96 2.75 21.16
N SER A 44 -2.13 1.43 21.27
CA SER A 44 -1.03 0.46 21.10
C SER A 44 -0.35 0.60 19.75
N LEU A 45 -1.11 0.73 18.67
CA LEU A 45 -0.56 0.94 17.33
C LEU A 45 0.36 2.17 17.29
N LEU A 46 -0.06 3.30 17.87
CA LEU A 46 0.72 4.53 17.90
C LEU A 46 1.92 4.50 18.85
N GLU A 47 1.92 3.62 19.84
CA GLU A 47 2.98 3.50 20.87
C GLU A 47 4.01 2.42 20.53
N GLU A 48 3.60 1.35 19.83
CA GLU A 48 4.41 0.15 19.62
C GLU A 48 4.97 0.03 18.19
N VAL A 49 4.35 0.69 17.20
CA VAL A 49 4.80 0.64 15.80
C VAL A 49 5.76 1.79 15.49
N ASP A 50 6.77 1.51 14.66
CA ASP A 50 7.72 2.53 14.19
C ASP A 50 6.96 3.73 13.56
N PRO A 51 7.17 4.96 14.08
CA PRO A 51 6.51 6.16 13.58
C PRO A 51 6.73 6.43 12.09
N ARG A 52 7.85 5.98 11.51
CA ARG A 52 8.12 6.08 10.07
C ARG A 52 7.15 5.24 9.27
N CYS A 53 6.95 3.98 9.65
CA CYS A 53 6.02 3.08 8.98
C CYS A 53 4.58 3.61 9.09
N LEU A 54 4.17 4.07 10.28
CA LEU A 54 2.85 4.69 10.45
C LEU A 54 2.67 5.94 9.58
N ARG A 55 3.69 6.79 9.52
CA ARG A 55 3.69 7.99 8.69
C ARG A 55 3.54 7.64 7.22
N ARG A 56 4.37 6.73 6.69
CA ARG A 56 4.33 6.30 5.30
C ARG A 56 3.00 5.63 4.93
N LEU A 57 2.44 4.80 5.82
CA LEU A 57 1.12 4.22 5.65
C LEU A 57 0.05 5.30 5.49
N VAL A 58 0.04 6.30 6.38
CA VAL A 58 -0.94 7.39 6.32
C VAL A 58 -0.72 8.27 5.08
N GLU A 59 0.52 8.66 4.79
CA GLU A 59 0.87 9.48 3.61
C GLU A 59 0.48 8.78 2.31
N CYS A 60 0.87 7.52 2.13
CA CYS A 60 0.67 6.82 0.87
C CYS A 60 -0.78 6.32 0.70
N LEU A 61 -1.38 5.68 1.72
CA LEU A 61 -2.70 5.06 1.57
C LEU A 61 -3.86 6.03 1.86
N VAL A 62 -3.75 6.87 2.89
CA VAL A 62 -4.83 7.79 3.25
C VAL A 62 -4.78 9.03 2.37
N PHE A 63 -3.64 9.71 2.29
CA PHE A 63 -3.55 10.94 1.51
C PHE A 63 -3.41 10.68 0.01
N ASN A 64 -2.35 10.00 -0.42
CA ASN A 64 -2.05 9.88 -1.84
C ASN A 64 -3.02 8.93 -2.56
N ALA A 65 -3.28 7.73 -2.05
CA ALA A 65 -4.16 6.78 -2.74
C ALA A 65 -5.66 7.12 -2.58
N THR A 66 -6.09 7.53 -1.39
CA THR A 66 -7.53 7.66 -1.08
C THR A 66 -8.08 9.07 -1.26
N LEU A 67 -7.42 10.10 -0.72
CA LEU A 67 -7.93 11.46 -0.79
C LEU A 67 -7.60 12.14 -2.12
N ASP A 68 -6.32 12.20 -2.50
CA ASP A 68 -5.87 12.89 -3.72
C ASP A 68 -6.01 12.01 -4.96
N GLY A 69 -5.47 10.80 -4.91
CA GLY A 69 -5.49 9.83 -5.99
C GLY A 69 -6.90 9.48 -6.44
N ARG A 70 -7.87 9.32 -5.52
CA ARG A 70 -9.26 9.07 -5.91
C ARG A 70 -9.93 10.28 -6.57
N ALA A 71 -9.54 11.50 -6.21
CA ALA A 71 -10.04 12.69 -6.88
C ALA A 71 -9.54 12.74 -8.34
N THR A 72 -8.23 12.50 -8.55
CA THR A 72 -7.62 12.36 -9.89
C THR A 72 -8.28 11.24 -10.69
N ALA A 73 -8.41 10.05 -10.10
CA ALA A 73 -9.03 8.89 -10.72
C ALA A 73 -10.45 9.19 -11.20
N ARG A 74 -11.27 9.92 -10.43
CA ARG A 74 -12.64 10.29 -10.83
C ARG A 74 -12.69 11.22 -12.04
N GLU A 75 -11.74 12.14 -12.17
CA GLU A 75 -11.68 13.02 -13.36
C GLU A 75 -11.25 12.21 -14.60
N VAL A 76 -10.32 11.27 -14.44
CA VAL A 76 -9.92 10.31 -15.48
C VAL A 76 -11.09 9.40 -15.88
N GLU A 77 -11.85 8.88 -14.92
CA GLU A 77 -13.03 8.04 -15.15
C GLU A 77 -14.08 8.78 -15.99
N LYS A 78 -14.37 10.05 -15.66
CA LYS A 78 -15.29 10.89 -16.45
C LYS A 78 -14.75 11.15 -17.86
N LYS A 79 -13.45 11.43 -17.99
CA LYS A 79 -12.81 11.75 -19.28
C LYS A 79 -12.84 10.57 -20.26
N TYR A 80 -12.53 9.37 -19.77
CA TYR A 80 -12.38 8.18 -20.63
C TYR A 80 -13.57 7.23 -20.57
N ASN A 81 -14.57 7.51 -19.72
CA ASN A 81 -15.75 6.67 -19.51
C ASN A 81 -15.39 5.21 -19.18
N CYS A 82 -14.39 5.03 -18.31
CA CYS A 82 -13.92 3.74 -17.83
C CYS A 82 -13.58 3.81 -16.35
N ASN A 83 -13.57 2.67 -15.66
CA ASN A 83 -13.21 2.62 -14.24
C ASN A 83 -11.70 2.72 -14.07
N VAL A 84 -11.27 3.49 -13.06
CA VAL A 84 -9.86 3.54 -12.65
C VAL A 84 -9.71 2.77 -11.34
N PRO A 85 -8.83 1.74 -11.30
CA PRO A 85 -8.66 0.93 -10.11
C PRO A 85 -7.99 1.74 -8.99
N TRP A 86 -8.22 1.37 -7.73
CA TRP A 86 -7.54 2.00 -6.58
C TRP A 86 -6.12 1.44 -6.36
N ALA A 87 -5.88 0.21 -6.81
CA ALA A 87 -4.61 -0.49 -6.69
C ALA A 87 -4.32 -1.28 -7.96
N ILE A 88 -3.03 -1.47 -8.26
CA ILE A 88 -2.58 -2.37 -9.33
C ILE A 88 -1.90 -3.59 -8.67
N LEU A 89 -2.40 -4.78 -9.01
CA LEU A 89 -1.69 -6.02 -8.75
C LEU A 89 -0.85 -6.36 -9.97
N MET A 90 0.45 -6.56 -9.77
CA MET A 90 1.37 -6.96 -10.83
C MET A 90 2.34 -8.03 -10.35
N ASP A 91 2.68 -8.94 -11.26
CA ASP A 91 3.58 -10.06 -11.00
C ASP A 91 4.99 -9.69 -11.51
N PRO A 92 5.97 -9.37 -10.64
CA PRO A 92 7.32 -9.00 -11.08
C PRO A 92 8.05 -10.16 -11.77
N THR A 93 7.69 -11.38 -11.40
CA THR A 93 8.25 -12.62 -11.92
C THR A 93 7.27 -13.78 -11.76
N SER A 94 7.38 -14.78 -12.63
CA SER A 94 6.73 -16.08 -12.44
C SER A 94 7.63 -17.10 -11.72
N ALA A 95 8.88 -16.73 -11.41
CA ALA A 95 9.82 -17.58 -10.69
C ALA A 95 9.43 -17.72 -9.22
N CYS A 96 9.51 -18.94 -8.68
CA CYS A 96 9.23 -19.24 -7.28
C CYS A 96 10.31 -20.18 -6.73
N ASN A 97 10.71 -19.98 -5.47
CA ASN A 97 11.63 -20.87 -4.76
C ASN A 97 10.96 -22.16 -4.24
N LEU A 98 9.62 -22.25 -4.31
CA LEU A 98 8.83 -23.44 -3.97
C LEU A 98 8.19 -24.08 -5.21
N ASN A 99 7.45 -25.18 -5.03
CA ASN A 99 6.74 -25.89 -6.10
C ASN A 99 5.42 -26.52 -5.59
N CYS A 100 4.52 -25.70 -5.05
CA CYS A 100 3.32 -26.16 -4.36
C CYS A 100 2.35 -26.90 -5.31
N THR A 101 1.82 -28.03 -4.87
CA THR A 101 0.72 -28.74 -5.56
C THR A 101 -0.51 -27.85 -5.60
N GLY A 102 -1.08 -27.64 -6.80
CA GLY A 102 -2.27 -26.79 -7.00
C GLY A 102 -1.99 -25.30 -7.20
N CYS A 103 -0.72 -24.88 -7.26
CA CYS A 103 -0.36 -23.50 -7.56
C CYS A 103 -0.70 -23.15 -9.01
N TRP A 104 -1.58 -22.16 -9.23
CA TRP A 104 -1.90 -21.68 -10.58
C TRP A 104 -0.68 -21.03 -11.24
N ALA A 105 0.13 -20.29 -10.47
CA ALA A 105 1.28 -19.56 -10.99
C ALA A 105 2.39 -20.50 -11.51
N ALA A 106 2.52 -21.70 -10.93
CA ALA A 106 3.47 -22.71 -11.40
C ALA A 106 3.18 -23.19 -12.83
N GLN A 107 1.94 -23.04 -13.31
CA GLN A 107 1.54 -23.44 -14.67
C GLN A 107 2.06 -22.49 -15.76
N TYR A 108 2.42 -21.24 -15.41
CA TYR A 108 2.97 -20.26 -16.36
C TYR A 108 4.46 -20.47 -16.69
N GLY A 109 5.12 -21.44 -16.05
CA GLY A 109 6.58 -21.61 -16.10
C GLY A 109 7.32 -20.58 -15.24
N ARG A 110 8.65 -20.72 -15.11
CA ARG A 110 9.49 -19.94 -14.17
C ARG A 110 10.42 -18.90 -14.83
N ARG A 111 10.15 -18.53 -16.08
CA ARG A 111 11.10 -17.74 -16.90
C ARG A 111 10.57 -16.37 -17.31
N ASN A 112 9.36 -16.01 -16.87
CA ASN A 112 8.76 -14.74 -17.24
C ASN A 112 9.04 -13.74 -16.12
N SER A 113 9.70 -12.63 -16.47
CA SER A 113 9.99 -11.56 -15.53
C SER A 113 9.89 -10.23 -16.25
N LEU A 114 9.24 -9.26 -15.62
CA LEU A 114 9.22 -7.90 -16.12
C LEU A 114 10.58 -7.25 -15.86
N SER A 115 11.04 -6.38 -16.76
CA SER A 115 12.24 -5.60 -16.49
C SER A 115 11.97 -4.59 -15.36
N LEU A 116 13.01 -4.15 -14.66
CA LEU A 116 12.88 -3.11 -13.63
C LEU A 116 12.29 -1.82 -14.23
N ASP A 117 12.74 -1.44 -15.43
CA ASP A 117 12.23 -0.29 -16.17
C ASP A 117 10.74 -0.43 -16.52
N THR A 118 10.29 -1.64 -16.83
CA THR A 118 8.86 -1.90 -17.09
C THR A 118 8.03 -1.72 -15.82
N LEU A 119 8.50 -2.24 -14.68
CA LEU A 119 7.80 -2.09 -13.40
C LEU A 119 7.72 -0.61 -12.99
N ASP A 120 8.83 0.12 -13.08
CA ASP A 120 8.90 1.57 -12.85
C ASP A 120 7.95 2.34 -13.80
N SER A 121 7.95 1.99 -15.09
CA SER A 121 7.04 2.61 -16.07
C SER A 121 5.57 2.39 -15.73
N VAL A 122 5.19 1.18 -15.30
CA VAL A 122 3.82 0.88 -14.85
C VAL A 122 3.44 1.73 -13.64
N ILE A 123 4.34 1.90 -12.67
CA ILE A 123 4.09 2.73 -11.48
C ILE A 123 3.93 4.21 -11.87
N ASN A 124 4.78 4.73 -12.75
CA ASN A 124 4.66 6.11 -13.22
C ASN A 124 3.33 6.36 -13.95
N GLN A 125 2.92 5.45 -14.84
CA GLN A 125 1.63 5.53 -15.50
C GLN A 125 0.45 5.42 -14.51
N GLY A 126 0.54 4.53 -13.52
CA GLY A 126 -0.49 4.39 -12.50
C GLY A 126 -0.68 5.69 -11.69
N LYS A 127 0.42 6.36 -11.31
CA LYS A 127 0.34 7.65 -10.61
C LYS A 127 -0.34 8.75 -11.44
N GLU A 128 -0.13 8.79 -12.75
CA GLU A 128 -0.85 9.73 -13.64
C GLU A 128 -2.36 9.50 -13.63
N LEU A 129 -2.80 8.28 -13.30
CA LEU A 129 -4.21 7.91 -13.13
C LEU A 129 -4.71 8.06 -11.69
N GLY A 130 -3.86 8.48 -10.74
CA GLY A 130 -4.19 8.60 -9.31
C GLY A 130 -4.03 7.30 -8.52
N ILE A 131 -3.24 6.34 -9.01
CA ILE A 131 -3.00 5.05 -8.37
C ILE A 131 -1.68 5.08 -7.60
N HIS A 132 -1.77 4.90 -6.28
CA HIS A 132 -0.62 4.94 -5.37
C HIS A 132 -0.46 3.67 -4.53
N PHE A 133 -1.25 2.62 -4.79
CA PHE A 133 -1.12 1.35 -4.10
C PHE A 133 -0.80 0.23 -5.09
N TYR A 134 0.32 -0.45 -4.87
CA TYR A 134 0.82 -1.50 -5.74
C TYR A 134 1.00 -2.80 -4.96
N ILE A 135 0.50 -3.89 -5.54
CA ILE A 135 0.52 -5.21 -4.93
C ILE A 135 1.38 -6.11 -5.82
N TYR A 136 2.42 -6.69 -5.24
CA TYR A 136 3.28 -7.68 -5.87
C TYR A 136 2.76 -9.08 -5.58
N SER A 137 2.64 -9.85 -6.66
CA SER A 137 2.23 -11.25 -6.66
C SER A 137 3.16 -12.02 -7.62
N GLY A 138 2.83 -13.26 -7.96
CA GLY A 138 3.45 -14.00 -9.05
C GLY A 138 4.71 -14.74 -8.62
N GLY A 139 4.76 -16.04 -8.96
CA GLY A 139 5.78 -16.94 -8.43
C GLY A 139 5.96 -16.72 -6.92
N GLU A 140 7.18 -16.34 -6.52
CA GLU A 140 7.46 -15.69 -5.24
C GLU A 140 8.07 -14.29 -5.51
N PRO A 141 7.37 -13.18 -5.19
CA PRO A 141 7.88 -11.83 -5.45
C PRO A 141 9.23 -11.55 -4.82
N LEU A 142 9.48 -12.09 -3.61
CA LEU A 142 10.71 -11.82 -2.85
C LEU A 142 11.97 -12.47 -3.45
N VAL A 143 11.83 -13.29 -4.50
CA VAL A 143 12.97 -13.66 -5.37
C VAL A 143 13.62 -12.42 -6.00
N ARG A 144 12.87 -11.31 -6.11
CA ARG A 144 13.33 -10.01 -6.60
C ARG A 144 13.32 -8.92 -5.53
N LYS A 145 13.49 -9.28 -4.25
CA LYS A 145 13.34 -8.33 -3.13
C LYS A 145 14.15 -7.04 -3.27
N ASP A 146 15.37 -7.11 -3.83
CA ASP A 146 16.23 -5.92 -4.05
C ASP A 146 15.61 -4.92 -5.03
N ASP A 147 15.03 -5.42 -6.14
CA ASP A 147 14.31 -4.59 -7.10
C ASP A 147 13.08 -3.95 -6.47
N LEU A 148 12.35 -4.71 -5.64
CA LEU A 148 11.14 -4.21 -4.98
C LEU A 148 11.47 -3.12 -3.96
N ILE A 149 12.55 -3.27 -3.20
CA ILE A 149 13.07 -2.23 -2.30
C ILE A 149 13.48 -0.99 -3.10
N HIS A 150 14.19 -1.16 -4.21
CA HIS A 150 14.57 -0.03 -5.08
C HIS A 150 13.34 0.75 -5.58
N LEU A 151 12.29 0.05 -6.03
CA LEU A 151 11.04 0.68 -6.45
C LEU A 151 10.32 1.37 -5.29
N SER A 152 10.29 0.75 -4.11
CA SER A 152 9.69 1.35 -2.91
C SER A 152 10.41 2.63 -2.46
N GLU A 153 11.73 2.67 -2.58
CA GLU A 153 12.53 3.86 -2.29
C GLU A 153 12.35 4.96 -3.35
N LYS A 154 12.31 4.60 -4.63
CA LYS A 154 12.10 5.55 -5.74
C LYS A 154 10.71 6.18 -5.74
N HIS A 155 9.70 5.42 -5.31
CA HIS A 155 8.29 5.82 -5.30
C HIS A 155 7.79 5.91 -3.86
N ASP A 156 8.41 6.77 -3.07
CA ASP A 156 8.12 6.94 -1.65
C ASP A 156 6.76 7.62 -1.37
N ASP A 157 6.09 8.07 -2.44
CA ASP A 157 4.71 8.54 -2.50
C ASP A 157 3.68 7.42 -2.72
N CYS A 158 4.15 6.20 -2.97
CA CYS A 158 3.33 5.01 -3.16
C CYS A 158 3.49 4.02 -2.00
N TYR A 159 2.47 3.22 -1.76
CA TYR A 159 2.53 2.09 -0.85
C TYR A 159 2.63 0.78 -1.63
N PHE A 160 3.41 -0.15 -1.09
CA PHE A 160 3.68 -1.44 -1.69
C PHE A 160 3.27 -2.57 -0.74
N MET A 161 2.79 -3.66 -1.31
CA MET A 161 2.50 -4.88 -0.57
C MET A 161 2.92 -6.09 -1.40
N ALA A 162 3.49 -7.14 -0.80
CA ALA A 162 3.79 -8.38 -1.51
C ALA A 162 3.07 -9.56 -0.86
N PHE A 163 2.37 -10.36 -1.65
CA PHE A 163 1.97 -11.70 -1.25
C PHE A 163 3.19 -12.61 -1.28
N THR A 164 3.56 -13.17 -0.13
CA THR A 164 4.79 -13.97 -0.01
C THR A 164 4.55 -15.26 0.75
N ASN A 165 5.30 -16.30 0.41
CA ASN A 165 5.35 -17.53 1.20
C ASN A 165 6.18 -17.38 2.49
N GLY A 166 6.84 -16.23 2.69
CA GLY A 166 7.59 -15.88 3.90
C GLY A 166 8.97 -16.53 4.03
N THR A 167 9.35 -17.46 3.16
CA THR A 167 10.62 -18.22 3.29
C THR A 167 11.88 -17.41 2.96
N LEU A 168 11.72 -16.23 2.33
CA LEU A 168 12.83 -15.34 1.94
C LEU A 168 12.91 -14.06 2.81
N VAL A 169 12.10 -14.00 3.87
CA VAL A 169 12.08 -12.90 4.84
C VAL A 169 13.14 -13.16 5.89
N ASP A 170 14.24 -12.40 5.80
CA ASP A 170 15.36 -12.43 6.74
C ASP A 170 15.48 -11.09 7.50
N ASP A 171 16.37 -11.05 8.51
CA ASP A 171 16.57 -9.86 9.35
C ASP A 171 17.02 -8.64 8.55
N GLU A 172 17.85 -8.84 7.52
CA GLU A 172 18.32 -7.75 6.65
C GLU A 172 17.17 -7.18 5.82
N PHE A 173 16.32 -8.04 5.25
CA PHE A 173 15.14 -7.57 4.54
C PHE A 173 14.15 -6.86 5.48
N CYS A 174 13.96 -7.34 6.71
CA CYS A 174 13.14 -6.64 7.70
C CYS A 174 13.66 -5.23 8.00
N LYS A 175 14.98 -5.03 8.07
CA LYS A 175 15.58 -3.70 8.24
C LYS A 175 15.30 -2.80 7.04
N GLU A 176 15.38 -3.34 5.82
CA GLU A 176 15.05 -2.59 4.61
C GLU A 176 13.57 -2.19 4.57
N LEU A 177 12.64 -3.09 4.94
CA LEU A 177 11.21 -2.78 5.05
C LEU A 177 10.96 -1.64 6.07
N ALA A 178 11.59 -1.70 7.24
CA ALA A 178 11.50 -0.63 8.23
C ALA A 178 12.14 0.67 7.74
N ARG A 179 13.24 0.59 6.97
CA ARG A 179 13.93 1.74 6.39
C ARG A 179 13.05 2.49 5.40
N VAL A 180 12.44 1.79 4.43
CA VAL A 180 11.57 2.40 3.42
C VAL A 180 10.22 2.79 4.01
N GLY A 181 9.67 1.96 4.90
CA GLY A 181 8.44 2.22 5.67
C GLY A 181 7.14 2.18 4.86
N ASN A 182 7.21 2.08 3.53
CA ASN A 182 6.06 2.04 2.61
C ASN A 182 5.90 0.68 1.91
N PHE A 183 6.47 -0.40 2.45
CA PHE A 183 6.36 -1.75 1.91
C PHE A 183 5.96 -2.75 3.01
N ALA A 184 4.82 -3.41 2.82
CA ALA A 184 4.30 -4.45 3.70
C ALA A 184 4.29 -5.85 3.05
N LEU A 185 4.13 -6.87 3.87
CA LEU A 185 4.01 -8.27 3.44
C LEU A 185 2.63 -8.81 3.83
N ALA A 186 2.09 -9.72 3.00
CA ALA A 186 0.83 -10.42 3.21
C ALA A 186 1.00 -11.93 2.98
#